data_AF-A0A1P8WV93-F1
#
_entry.id   AF-A0A1P8WV93-F1
#
_cell.length_a   1.000
_cell.length_b   1.000
_cell.length_c   1.000
_cell.angle_alpha   90.00
_cell.angle_beta   90.00
_cell.angle_gamma   90.00
#
_symmetry.space_group_name_H-M   'P 1'
#
loop_
_entity.id
_entity.type
_entity.pdbx_description
1 polymer ?
#
loop_
_entity_poly.entity_id
_entity_poly.type
_entity_poly.pdbx_seq_one_letter_code
_entity_poly.pdbx_strand_id
1 'polypeptide(L)'
;MAMVGMPAQAVAQICITRAEIAGMMGYAMPSVIEGVRNTCAAHLPGDAFLAGGAAAMIEGYRAVQAENWPVARAAFMKFGDRDGETDAAVMEQMPDELLQPLVEAMIPAMIEGEIKPGSCRDVDTLVASLAAMSPRQAGDFMAAILALTGDDKPGEKQRSPNVCAE
;
A
#
# COMPACT_ATOMS: atom_id res chain seq x y z
N MET A 1 -36.58 -30.43 23.88
CA MET A 1 -35.21 -30.56 23.36
C MET A 1 -34.76 -29.19 22.91
N ALA A 2 -33.94 -28.50 23.71
CA ALA A 2 -33.37 -27.20 23.35
C ALA A 2 -32.09 -27.46 22.55
N MET A 3 -32.05 -26.99 21.30
CA MET A 3 -30.81 -26.97 20.52
C MET A 3 -29.97 -25.80 20.99
N VAL A 4 -28.91 -26.09 21.74
CA VAL A 4 -27.86 -25.13 22.06
C VAL A 4 -27.07 -24.90 20.78
N GLY A 5 -27.25 -23.75 20.14
CA GLY A 5 -26.36 -23.29 19.06
C GLY A 5 -25.00 -22.97 19.65
N MET A 6 -23.96 -23.68 19.23
CA MET A 6 -22.59 -23.28 19.52
C MET A 6 -22.30 -21.97 18.78
N PRO A 7 -21.66 -20.96 19.42
CA PRO A 7 -21.17 -19.81 18.67
C PRO A 7 -20.14 -20.34 17.68
N ALA A 8 -20.37 -20.10 16.39
CA ALA A 8 -19.31 -20.25 15.41
C ALA A 8 -18.18 -19.32 15.84
N GLN A 9 -17.09 -19.89 16.34
CA GLN A 9 -15.84 -19.16 16.48
C GLN A 9 -15.46 -18.76 15.05
N ALA A 10 -15.68 -17.49 14.71
CA ALA A 10 -15.13 -16.92 13.50
C ALA A 10 -13.63 -17.10 13.60
N VAL A 11 -13.08 -18.05 12.83
CA VAL A 11 -11.66 -18.06 12.53
C VAL A 11 -11.40 -16.68 11.96
N ALA A 12 -10.62 -15.84 12.66
CA ALA A 12 -10.26 -14.54 12.16
C ALA A 12 -9.55 -14.76 10.82
N GLN A 13 -10.28 -14.59 9.72
CA GLN A 13 -9.66 -14.63 8.41
C GLN A 13 -8.70 -13.45 8.36
N ILE A 14 -7.43 -13.72 8.08
CA ILE A 14 -6.42 -12.69 7.84
C ILE A 14 -6.76 -12.08 6.47
N CYS A 15 -7.74 -11.18 6.45
CA CYS A 15 -8.17 -10.42 5.29
C CYS A 15 -7.93 -8.92 5.53
N ILE A 16 -7.78 -8.18 4.44
CA ILE A 16 -7.65 -6.73 4.45
C ILE A 16 -8.97 -6.07 4.03
N THR A 17 -9.41 -5.06 4.77
CA THR A 17 -10.62 -4.30 4.46
C THR A 17 -10.33 -3.19 3.43
N ARG A 18 -11.37 -2.67 2.78
CA ARG A 18 -11.21 -1.54 1.85
C ARG A 18 -10.68 -0.30 2.58
N ALA A 19 -11.13 -0.07 3.82
CA ALA A 19 -10.67 1.02 4.66
C ALA A 19 -9.16 0.89 4.98
N GLU A 20 -8.69 -0.32 5.25
CA GLU A 20 -7.26 -0.59 5.49
C GLU A 20 -6.42 -0.34 4.24
N ILE A 21 -6.90 -0.74 3.06
CA ILE A 21 -6.21 -0.43 1.79
C ILE A 21 -6.16 1.09 1.57
N ALA A 22 -7.28 1.80 1.74
CA ALA A 22 -7.34 3.24 1.57
C ALA A 22 -6.41 3.98 2.55
N GLY A 23 -6.38 3.56 3.82
CA GLY A 23 -5.48 4.14 4.83
C GLY A 23 -4.01 3.85 4.54
N MET A 24 -3.69 2.62 4.15
CA MET A 24 -2.33 2.25 3.73
C MET A 24 -1.86 3.09 2.54
N MET A 25 -2.70 3.26 1.51
CA MET A 25 -2.39 4.11 0.36
C MET A 25 -2.24 5.58 0.77
N GLY A 26 -3.16 6.10 1.58
CA GLY A 26 -3.11 7.47 2.10
C GLY A 26 -1.81 7.78 2.85
N TYR A 27 -1.28 6.79 3.55
CA TYR A 27 -0.03 6.90 4.28
C TYR A 27 1.23 6.69 3.40
N ALA A 28 1.26 5.66 2.55
CA ALA A 28 2.46 5.23 1.84
C ALA A 28 2.74 6.03 0.55
N MET A 29 1.72 6.66 -0.05
CA MET A 29 1.87 7.32 -1.35
C MET A 29 2.90 8.44 -1.44
N PRO A 30 3.11 9.30 -0.44
CA PRO A 30 4.20 10.27 -0.49
C PRO A 30 5.54 9.61 -0.78
N SER A 31 5.90 8.59 0.00
CA SER A 31 7.17 7.87 -0.15
C SER A 31 7.25 7.05 -1.44
N VAL A 32 6.14 6.44 -1.88
CA VAL A 32 6.09 5.72 -3.16
C VAL A 32 6.35 6.66 -4.34
N ILE A 33 5.63 7.79 -4.40
CA ILE A 33 5.78 8.74 -5.51
C ILE A 33 7.18 9.37 -5.50
N GLU A 34 7.74 9.65 -4.32
CA GLU A 34 9.12 10.12 -4.18
C GLU A 34 10.14 9.07 -4.66
N GLY A 35 9.98 7.81 -4.27
CA GLY A 35 10.81 6.70 -4.75
C GLY A 35 10.76 6.60 -6.29
N VAL A 36 9.55 6.56 -6.86
CA VAL A 36 9.32 6.50 -8.31
C VAL A 36 10.01 7.67 -9.01
N ARG A 37 9.82 8.89 -8.51
CA ARG A 37 10.42 10.10 -9.07
C ARG A 37 11.93 10.00 -9.09
N ASN A 38 12.53 9.56 -7.99
CA ASN A 38 13.98 9.43 -7.86
C ASN A 38 14.53 8.34 -8.79
N THR A 39 13.90 7.17 -8.84
CA THR A 39 14.29 6.06 -9.74
C THR A 39 14.21 6.47 -11.21
N CYS A 40 13.19 7.23 -11.60
CA CYS A 40 12.94 7.58 -12.99
C CYS A 40 13.54 8.92 -13.46
N ALA A 41 14.11 9.72 -12.56
CA ALA A 41 14.59 11.07 -12.89
C ALA A 41 15.57 11.12 -14.08
N ALA A 42 16.49 10.14 -14.19
CA ALA A 42 17.47 10.09 -15.27
C ALA A 42 16.92 9.54 -16.60
N HIS A 43 15.69 9.02 -16.60
CA HIS A 43 15.06 8.32 -17.72
C HIS A 43 13.87 9.07 -18.33
N LEU A 44 13.53 10.24 -17.77
CA LEU A 44 12.39 11.03 -18.19
C LEU A 44 12.82 12.39 -18.76
N PRO A 45 12.05 12.93 -19.72
CA PRO A 45 12.25 14.29 -20.19
C PRO A 45 11.86 15.32 -19.11
N GLY A 46 12.35 16.55 -19.23
CA GLY A 46 12.11 17.60 -18.24
C GLY A 46 10.66 18.08 -18.12
N ASP A 47 9.79 17.72 -19.06
CA ASP A 47 8.35 18.03 -19.07
C ASP A 47 7.47 16.86 -18.58
N ALA A 48 8.08 15.74 -18.15
CA ALA A 48 7.36 14.62 -17.55
C ALA A 48 6.60 15.02 -16.28
N PHE A 49 5.50 14.35 -15.98
CA PHE A 49 4.69 14.67 -14.80
C PHE A 49 5.50 14.52 -13.50
N LEU A 50 6.28 13.44 -13.37
CA LEU A 50 7.13 13.17 -12.23
C LEU A 50 8.21 14.25 -12.01
N ALA A 51 8.62 14.97 -13.07
CA ALA A 51 9.62 16.04 -12.97
C ALA A 51 9.08 17.32 -12.28
N GLY A 52 7.77 17.57 -12.32
CA GLY A 52 7.18 18.79 -11.76
C GLY A 52 5.81 18.64 -11.10
N GLY A 53 4.88 17.95 -11.75
CA GLY A 53 3.50 17.77 -11.27
C GLY A 53 3.38 16.89 -10.01
N ALA A 54 4.28 15.94 -9.83
CA ALA A 54 4.25 15.03 -8.67
C ALA A 54 4.39 15.73 -7.32
N ALA A 55 5.01 16.92 -7.25
CA ALA A 55 5.16 17.66 -5.99
C ALA A 55 3.81 18.04 -5.37
N ALA A 56 2.85 18.50 -6.17
CA ALA A 56 1.51 18.83 -5.70
C ALA A 56 0.73 17.58 -5.25
N MET A 57 0.91 16.46 -5.96
CA MET A 57 0.31 15.18 -5.59
C MET A 57 0.84 14.68 -4.25
N ILE A 58 2.16 14.71 -4.05
CA ILE A 58 2.80 14.33 -2.78
C ILE A 58 2.25 15.16 -1.62
N GLU A 59 2.14 16.48 -1.78
CA GLU A 59 1.61 17.37 -0.74
C GLU A 59 0.16 17.03 -0.36
N GLY A 60 -0.68 16.70 -1.34
CA GLY A 60 -2.06 16.24 -1.09
C GLY A 60 -2.14 14.98 -0.23
N TYR A 61 -1.21 14.04 -0.39
CA TYR A 61 -1.13 12.86 0.46
C TYR A 61 -0.50 13.15 1.83
N ARG A 62 0.53 14.01 1.90
CA ARG A 62 1.14 14.43 3.18
C ARG A 62 0.12 15.06 4.13
N ALA A 63 -0.85 15.81 3.59
CA ALA A 63 -1.93 16.41 4.36
C ALA A 63 -2.80 15.39 5.13
N VAL A 64 -2.87 14.14 4.67
CA VAL A 64 -3.63 13.06 5.29
C VAL A 64 -2.75 11.92 5.85
N GLN A 65 -1.43 12.01 5.71
CA GLN A 65 -0.53 10.90 6.02
C GLN A 65 -0.58 10.53 7.52
N ALA A 66 -0.45 11.52 8.40
CA ALA A 66 -0.39 11.29 9.84
C ALA A 66 -1.68 10.69 10.41
N GLU A 67 -2.86 11.12 9.92
CA GLU A 67 -4.15 10.55 10.36
C GLU A 67 -4.36 9.11 9.87
N ASN A 68 -3.72 8.73 8.76
CA ASN A 68 -3.83 7.39 8.19
C ASN A 68 -2.85 6.38 8.81
N TRP A 69 -1.84 6.83 9.56
CA TRP A 69 -0.82 5.95 10.13
C TRP A 69 -1.38 4.77 10.94
N PRO A 70 -2.33 4.94 11.88
CA PRO A 70 -2.83 3.80 12.67
C PRO A 70 -3.46 2.70 11.81
N VAL A 71 -4.19 3.09 10.77
CA VAL A 71 -4.82 2.17 9.82
C VAL A 71 -3.77 1.52 8.90
N ALA A 72 -2.80 2.31 8.43
CA ALA A 72 -1.71 1.81 7.62
C ALA A 72 -0.85 0.79 8.37
N ARG A 73 -0.51 1.05 9.64
CA ARG A 73 0.20 0.12 10.53
C ARG A 73 -0.51 -1.22 10.61
N ALA A 74 -1.82 -1.22 10.84
CA ALA A 74 -2.63 -2.44 10.88
C ALA A 74 -2.60 -3.19 9.54
N ALA A 75 -2.71 -2.47 8.41
CA ALA A 75 -2.59 -3.06 7.09
C ALA A 75 -1.19 -3.67 6.85
N PHE A 76 -0.11 -2.95 7.18
CA PHE A 76 1.27 -3.42 7.03
C PHE A 76 1.52 -4.74 7.76
N MET A 77 0.99 -4.92 8.97
CA MET A 77 1.13 -6.19 9.71
C MET A 77 0.45 -7.37 8.99
N LYS A 78 -0.63 -7.12 8.24
CA LYS A 78 -1.32 -8.16 7.45
C LYS A 78 -0.55 -8.56 6.18
N PHE A 79 0.34 -7.69 5.69
CA PHE A 79 1.23 -7.98 4.56
C PHE A 79 2.60 -8.55 4.99
N GLY A 80 3.13 -8.14 6.15
CA GLY A 80 4.50 -8.44 6.58
C GLY A 80 4.79 -9.89 6.96
N ASP A 81 3.78 -10.70 7.30
CA ASP A 81 3.97 -12.07 7.79
C ASP A 81 4.30 -13.10 6.68
N ARG A 82 4.50 -12.67 5.43
CA ARG A 82 4.35 -13.57 4.27
C ARG A 82 5.64 -13.91 3.53
N ASP A 83 6.65 -13.05 3.59
CA ASP A 83 7.94 -13.27 2.92
C ASP A 83 9.06 -13.76 3.87
N GLY A 84 8.81 -13.81 5.19
CA GLY A 84 9.73 -14.36 6.19
C GLY A 84 11.00 -13.51 6.44
N GLU A 85 11.14 -12.38 5.75
CA GLU A 85 12.25 -11.44 5.90
C GLU A 85 12.06 -10.47 7.06
N THR A 86 10.83 -10.34 7.58
CA THR A 86 10.52 -9.45 8.70
C THR A 86 9.57 -10.14 9.66
N ASP A 87 9.96 -10.27 10.92
CA ASP A 87 9.13 -10.86 11.96
C ASP A 87 8.02 -9.87 12.33
N ALA A 88 6.80 -10.13 11.85
CA ALA A 88 5.64 -9.28 12.10
C ALA A 88 5.37 -9.12 13.60
N ALA A 89 5.67 -10.13 14.43
CA ALA A 89 5.51 -10.05 15.87
C ALA A 89 6.52 -9.09 16.51
N VAL A 90 7.73 -8.96 15.94
CA VAL A 90 8.71 -7.97 16.38
C VAL A 90 8.27 -6.55 15.99
N MET A 91 7.77 -6.36 14.77
CA MET A 91 7.28 -5.05 14.33
C MET A 91 6.03 -4.59 15.10
N GLU A 92 5.12 -5.50 15.43
CA GLU A 92 3.90 -5.19 16.19
C GLU A 92 4.20 -4.64 17.59
N GLN A 93 5.32 -5.03 18.19
CA GLN A 93 5.77 -4.57 19.50
C GLN A 93 6.54 -3.24 19.44
N MET A 94 6.91 -2.76 18.24
CA MET A 94 7.64 -1.50 18.12
C MET A 94 6.72 -0.30 18.41
N PRO A 95 7.23 0.70 19.14
CA PRO A 95 6.55 1.98 19.27
C PRO A 95 6.55 2.72 17.93
N ASP A 96 5.52 3.53 17.70
CA ASP A 96 5.29 4.18 16.42
C ASP A 96 6.43 5.14 16.03
N GLU A 97 7.08 5.78 17.01
CA GLU A 97 8.21 6.67 16.77
C GLU A 97 9.43 5.95 16.15
N LEU A 98 9.50 4.62 16.27
CA LEU A 98 10.52 3.78 15.65
C LEU A 98 10.00 3.09 14.39
N LEU A 99 8.77 2.58 14.43
CA LEU A 99 8.20 1.82 13.33
C LEU A 99 7.86 2.70 12.13
N GLN A 100 7.32 3.89 12.37
CA GLN A 100 6.88 4.80 11.32
C GLN A 100 8.05 5.20 10.37
N PRO A 101 9.20 5.71 10.88
CA PRO A 101 10.34 6.05 10.02
C PRO A 101 10.97 4.84 9.35
N LEU A 102 10.93 3.67 10.00
CA LEU A 102 11.41 2.42 9.42
C LEU A 102 10.60 2.04 8.17
N VAL A 103 9.26 2.05 8.28
CA VAL A 103 8.36 1.78 7.15
C VAL A 103 8.56 2.80 6.03
N GLU A 104 8.69 4.09 6.38
CA GLU A 104 8.94 5.17 5.40
C GLU A 104 10.24 4.95 4.63
N ALA A 105 11.30 4.48 5.29
CA ALA A 105 12.60 4.20 4.67
C ALA A 105 12.60 2.94 3.79
N MET A 106 11.77 1.95 4.10
CA MET A 106 11.66 0.71 3.32
C MET A 106 10.94 0.92 1.98
N ILE A 107 9.97 1.83 1.93
CA ILE A 107 9.14 2.04 0.73
C ILE A 107 10.00 2.39 -0.51
N PRO A 108 10.89 3.39 -0.49
CA PRO A 108 11.72 3.70 -1.66
C PRO A 108 12.59 2.52 -2.13
N ALA A 109 13.15 1.75 -1.20
CA ALA A 109 13.98 0.58 -1.54
C ALA A 109 13.17 -0.50 -2.28
N MET A 110 11.92 -0.74 -1.87
CA MET A 110 11.01 -1.64 -2.60
C MET A 110 10.72 -1.12 -4.02
N ILE A 111 10.48 0.19 -4.15
CA ILE A 111 10.21 0.81 -5.45
C ILE A 111 11.41 0.72 -6.40
N GLU A 112 12.62 0.95 -5.89
CA GLU A 112 13.86 0.81 -6.67
C GLU A 112 14.07 -0.62 -7.18
N GLY A 113 13.67 -1.63 -6.40
CA GLY A 113 13.74 -3.04 -6.81
C GLY A 113 12.72 -3.42 -7.89
N GLU A 114 11.54 -2.81 -7.89
CA GLU A 114 10.43 -3.16 -8.79
C GLU A 114 10.40 -2.35 -10.08
N ILE A 115 10.85 -1.09 -10.07
CA ILE A 115 10.77 -0.20 -11.23
C ILE A 115 12.01 -0.32 -12.11
N LYS A 116 11.80 -0.75 -13.36
CA LYS A 116 12.86 -0.83 -14.35
C LYS A 116 13.03 0.50 -15.09
N PRO A 117 14.26 0.91 -15.45
CA PRO A 117 14.48 2.11 -16.25
C PRO A 117 13.62 2.22 -17.52
N GLY A 118 13.41 1.08 -18.21
CA GLY A 118 12.63 1.04 -19.45
C GLY A 118 11.13 1.29 -19.29
N SER A 119 10.57 1.15 -18.07
CA SER A 119 9.13 1.39 -17.80
C SER A 119 8.84 2.80 -17.30
N CYS A 120 9.85 3.66 -17.11
CA CYS A 120 9.67 4.97 -16.49
C CYS A 120 8.66 5.87 -17.20
N ARG A 121 8.56 5.78 -18.53
CA ARG A 121 7.56 6.55 -19.30
C ARG A 121 6.13 6.08 -19.03
N ASP A 122 5.92 4.77 -18.93
CA ASP A 122 4.61 4.20 -18.63
C ASP A 122 4.20 4.52 -17.19
N VAL A 123 5.16 4.45 -16.26
CA VAL A 123 4.97 4.84 -14.86
C VAL A 123 4.62 6.32 -14.74
N ASP A 124 5.32 7.21 -15.43
CA ASP A 124 5.00 8.65 -15.45
C ASP A 124 3.55 8.91 -15.90
N THR A 125 3.14 8.23 -16.97
CA THR A 125 1.77 8.32 -17.51
C THR A 125 0.73 7.81 -16.51
N LEU A 126 1.02 6.70 -15.83
CA LEU A 126 0.14 6.13 -14.81
C LEU A 126 0.01 7.06 -13.60
N VAL A 127 1.13 7.59 -13.09
CA VAL A 127 1.12 8.52 -11.95
C VAL A 127 0.39 9.80 -12.30
N ALA A 128 0.58 10.35 -13.51
CA ALA A 128 -0.18 11.50 -14.00
C ALA A 128 -1.69 11.23 -14.03
N SER A 129 -2.10 10.02 -14.39
CA SER A 129 -3.51 9.61 -14.40
C SER A 129 -4.09 9.52 -12.99
N LEU A 130 -3.31 9.00 -12.03
CA LEU A 130 -3.69 8.93 -10.62
C LEU A 130 -3.77 10.31 -9.97
N ALA A 131 -2.95 11.27 -10.41
CA ALA A 131 -2.94 12.64 -9.88
C ALA A 131 -4.27 13.40 -10.09
N ALA A 132 -5.12 12.95 -11.03
CA ALA A 132 -6.46 13.51 -11.22
C ALA A 132 -7.45 13.06 -10.13
N MET A 133 -7.11 12.05 -9.33
CA MET A 133 -7.93 11.53 -8.25
C MET A 133 -7.56 12.19 -6.92
N SER A 134 -8.55 12.40 -6.04
CA SER A 134 -8.24 12.69 -4.63
C SER A 134 -7.59 11.46 -3.97
N PRO A 135 -6.79 11.64 -2.89
CA PRO A 135 -6.19 10.53 -2.14
C PRO A 135 -7.18 9.44 -1.75
N ARG A 136 -8.40 9.83 -1.35
CA ARG A 136 -9.49 8.91 -1.02
C ARG A 136 -9.93 8.09 -2.24
N GLN A 137 -10.21 8.75 -3.36
CA GLN A 137 -10.65 8.08 -4.59
C GLN A 137 -9.60 7.09 -5.11
N ALA A 138 -8.31 7.46 -5.03
CA ALA A 138 -7.22 6.57 -5.41
C ALA A 138 -7.14 5.33 -4.49
N GLY A 139 -7.30 5.52 -3.17
CA GLY A 139 -7.39 4.42 -2.21
C GLY A 139 -8.57 3.48 -2.49
N ASP A 140 -9.76 4.03 -2.72
CA ASP A 140 -10.97 3.26 -3.04
C ASP A 140 -10.82 2.49 -4.36
N PHE A 141 -10.21 3.11 -5.37
CA PHE A 141 -9.91 2.48 -6.65
C PHE A 141 -8.94 1.30 -6.50
N MET A 142 -7.86 1.47 -5.75
CA MET A 142 -6.93 0.38 -5.46
C MET A 142 -7.57 -0.74 -4.66
N ALA A 143 -8.42 -0.41 -3.68
CA ALA A 143 -9.17 -1.40 -2.93
C ALA A 143 -10.11 -2.22 -3.83
N ALA A 144 -10.72 -1.59 -4.84
CA ALA A 144 -11.52 -2.28 -5.85
C ALA A 144 -10.68 -3.20 -6.73
N ILE A 145 -9.49 -2.78 -7.18
CA ILE A 145 -8.58 -3.64 -7.94
C ILE A 145 -8.20 -4.87 -7.13
N LEU A 146 -7.74 -4.70 -5.90
CA LEU A 146 -7.35 -5.82 -5.03
C LEU A 146 -8.50 -6.78 -4.78
N ALA A 147 -9.74 -6.28 -4.65
CA ALA A 147 -10.92 -7.13 -4.48
C ALA A 147 -11.23 -7.97 -5.73
N LEU A 148 -10.89 -7.48 -6.92
CA LEU A 148 -11.10 -8.20 -8.18
C LEU A 148 -9.98 -9.20 -8.49
N THR A 149 -8.77 -8.94 -8.00
CA THR A 149 -7.58 -9.75 -8.30
C THR A 149 -7.11 -10.62 -7.13
N GLY A 150 -7.70 -10.48 -5.95
CA GLY A 150 -7.28 -11.12 -4.70
C GLY A 150 -7.51 -12.63 -4.61
N ASP A 151 -8.03 -13.26 -5.67
CA ASP A 151 -8.11 -14.71 -5.76
C ASP A 151 -6.80 -15.25 -6.34
N ASP A 152 -5.91 -15.75 -5.48
CA ASP A 152 -4.71 -16.46 -5.93
C ASP A 152 -5.06 -17.72 -6.73
N LYS A 153 -4.19 -18.05 -7.68
CA LYS A 153 -4.28 -19.33 -8.38
C LYS A 153 -4.01 -20.49 -7.40
N PRO A 154 -4.78 -21.59 -7.48
CA PRO A 154 -4.52 -22.78 -6.67
C PRO A 154 -3.06 -23.26 -6.87
N GLY A 155 -2.26 -23.24 -5.79
CA GLY A 155 -0.88 -23.76 -5.78
C GLY A 155 0.24 -22.72 -5.73
N GLU A 156 -0.06 -21.42 -5.75
CA GLU A 156 0.94 -20.36 -5.54
C GLU A 156 1.02 -19.93 -4.06
N LYS A 157 2.19 -19.45 -3.61
CA LYS A 157 2.33 -18.86 -2.27
C LYS A 157 1.55 -17.54 -2.27
N GLN A 158 0.45 -17.49 -1.53
CA GLN A 158 -0.37 -16.28 -1.40
C GLN A 158 0.51 -15.12 -0.91
N ARG A 159 0.67 -14.11 -1.76
CA ARG A 159 1.60 -12.98 -1.57
C ARG A 159 0.91 -11.74 -1.02
N SER A 160 -0.43 -11.71 -1.06
CA SER A 160 -1.26 -10.62 -0.53
C SER A 160 -2.44 -11.20 0.27
N PRO A 161 -2.91 -10.53 1.34
CA PRO A 161 -4.13 -10.93 2.02
C PRO A 161 -5.34 -10.76 1.09
N ASN A 162 -6.30 -11.69 1.20
CA ASN A 162 -7.59 -11.55 0.52
C ASN A 162 -8.31 -10.27 1.00
N VAL A 163 -9.10 -9.65 0.14
CA VAL A 163 -9.98 -8.55 0.57
C VAL A 163 -11.18 -9.13 1.32
N CYS A 164 -11.52 -8.53 2.47
CA CYS A 164 -12.67 -8.97 3.26
C CYS A 164 -13.98 -8.79 2.47
N ALA A 165 -14.92 -9.73 2.63
CA ALA A 165 -16.27 -9.56 2.12
C ALA A 165 -17.01 -8.53 3.01
N GLU A 166 -17.11 -7.30 2.52
CA GLU A 166 -17.81 -6.17 3.16
C GLU A 166 -19.16 -5.90 2.49
#